data_AF-A0A1X2GSV2-F1
#
_entry.id   AF-A0A1X2GSV2-F1
#
_cell.length_a   1.000
_cell.length_b   1.000
_cell.length_c   1.000
_cell.angle_alpha   90.00
_cell.angle_beta   90.00
_cell.angle_gamma   90.00
#
_symmetry.space_group_name_H-M   'P 1'
#
loop_
_entity.id
_entity.type
_entity.pdbx_description
1 polymer ?
#
loop_
_entity_poly.entity_id
_entity_poly.type
_entity_poly.pdbx_seq_one_letter_code
_entity_poly.pdbx_strand_id
1 'polypeptide(L)' 'CTNCATATTPLWRRDANGAPLCNACGLFFKLHGTIRPLSLKTDVIKKRNRGPAS' A
#
# COMPACT_ATOMS: atom_id res chain seq x y z
N CYS A 1 3.02 0.92 8.62
CA CYS A 1 3.72 0.94 7.31
C CYS A 1 5.02 1.69 7.51
N THR A 2 6.17 1.06 7.30
CA THR A 2 7.49 1.71 7.48
C THR A 2 7.74 2.86 6.52
N ASN A 3 7.08 2.85 5.35
CA ASN A 3 7.28 3.89 4.35
C ASN A 3 6.42 5.16 4.53
N CYS A 4 5.10 5.00 4.69
CA CYS A 4 4.17 6.14 4.70
C CYS A 4 3.46 6.36 6.04
N ALA A 5 3.91 5.65 7.08
CA ALA A 5 3.37 5.68 8.44
C ALA A 5 1.86 5.39 8.57
N THR A 6 1.18 4.93 7.50
CA THR A 6 -0.23 4.54 7.66
C THR A 6 -0.36 3.38 8.64
N ALA A 7 -1.33 3.49 9.54
CA ALA A 7 -1.78 2.42 10.44
C ALA A 7 -2.95 1.64 9.85
N THR A 8 -3.61 2.17 8.84
CA THR A 8 -4.79 1.55 8.22
C THR A 8 -4.47 1.16 6.79
N THR A 9 -4.70 -0.11 6.45
CA THR A 9 -4.57 -0.60 5.08
C THR A 9 -5.42 -1.86 4.89
N PRO A 10 -6.04 -2.09 3.72
CA PRO A 10 -6.83 -3.28 3.49
C PRO A 10 -6.00 -4.57 3.40
N LEU A 11 -4.69 -4.45 3.15
CA LEU A 11 -3.77 -5.59 3.09
C LEU A 11 -2.37 -5.13 3.48
N TRP A 12 -1.77 -5.79 4.46
CA TRP A 12 -0.37 -5.60 4.81
C TRP A 12 0.53 -6.42 3.88
N ARG A 13 1.61 -5.81 3.43
CA ARG A 13 2.69 -6.43 2.66
C ARG A 13 3.98 -6.39 3.49
N ARG A 14 4.98 -7.17 3.07
CA ARG A 14 6.34 -7.11 3.62
C ARG A 14 7.32 -6.79 2.49
N ASP A 15 8.36 -6.04 2.80
CA ASP A 15 9.50 -5.88 1.90
C ASP A 15 10.45 -7.09 1.98
N ALA A 16 11.57 -7.03 1.24
CA ALA A 16 12.58 -8.08 1.22
C ALA A 16 13.26 -8.30 2.59
N ASN A 17 13.28 -7.28 3.44
CA ASN A 17 13.81 -7.34 4.80
C ASN A 17 12.74 -7.76 5.83
N GLY A 18 11.52 -8.08 5.38
CA GLY A 18 10.40 -8.42 6.24
C GLY A 18 9.69 -7.22 6.88
N ALA A 19 10.06 -5.98 6.54
CA ALA A 19 9.49 -4.79 7.14
C ALA A 19 8.05 -4.54 6.64
N PRO A 20 7.13 -4.10 7.52
CA PRO A 20 5.71 -3.99 7.18
C PRO A 20 5.41 -2.78 6.28
N LEU A 21 4.90 -3.04 5.08
CA LEU A 21 4.42 -2.05 4.11
C LEU A 21 2.90 -2.11 3.96
N CYS A 22 2.26 -0.96 3.69
CA CYS A 22 0.86 -0.98 3.30
C CYS A 22 0.69 -1.47 1.85
N ASN A 23 -0.52 -1.89 1.48
CA ASN A 23 -0.79 -2.41 0.13
C ASN A 23 -0.31 -1.46 -0.98
N ALA A 24 -0.59 -0.16 -0.82
CA ALA A 24 -0.21 0.84 -1.82
C ALA A 24 1.31 1.01 -1.95
N CYS A 25 2.05 1.04 -0.83
CA CYS A 25 3.51 1.19 -0.88
C CYS A 25 4.18 -0.06 -1.46
N GLY A 26 3.75 -1.26 -1.04
CA GLY A 26 4.31 -2.50 -1.55
C GLY A 26 4.01 -2.72 -3.04
N LEU A 27 2.79 -2.38 -3.49
CA LEU A 27 2.46 -2.44 -4.92
C LEU A 27 3.24 -1.42 -5.74
N PHE A 28 3.36 -0.18 -5.27
CA PHE A 28 4.11 0.86 -5.96
C PHE A 28 5.58 0.45 -6.12
N PHE A 29 6.21 -0.03 -5.05
CA PHE A 29 7.60 -0.50 -5.11
C PHE A 29 7.76 -1.69 -6.07
N LYS A 30 6.84 -2.66 -6.05
CA LYS A 30 6.89 -3.81 -6.97
C LYS A 30 6.75 -3.41 -8.45
N LEU A 31 5.92 -2.39 -8.75
CA LEU A 31 5.64 -1.96 -10.12
C LEU A 31 6.69 -0.97 -10.66
N HIS A 32 7.20 -0.08 -9.81
CA HIS A 32 8.06 1.04 -10.22
C HIS A 32 9.50 0.91 -9.75
N GLY A 33 9.84 -0.08 -8.90
CA GLY A 33 11.18 -0.25 -8.34
C GLY A 33 11.64 0.87 -7.41
N THR A 34 10.76 1.82 -7.07
CA THR A 34 11.07 3.01 -6.29
C THR A 34 10.10 3.17 -5.13
N ILE A 35 10.51 3.95 -4.14
CA ILE A 35 9.69 4.24 -2.97
C ILE A 35 8.50 5.12 -3.35
N ARG A 36 7.31 4.80 -2.82
CA ARG A 36 6.08 5.57 -3.06
C ARG A 36 6.21 6.99 -2.50
N PRO A 37 6.08 8.04 -3.34
CA PRO A 37 6.09 9.41 -2.86
C PRO A 37 4.95 9.66 -1.86
N LEU A 38 5.26 10.36 -0.76
CA LEU A 38 4.26 10.68 0.27
C LEU A 38 3.20 11.66 -0.22
N SER A 39 3.49 12.46 -1.25
CA SER A 39 2.52 13.35 -1.91
C SER A 39 1.31 12.60 -2.49
N LEU A 40 1.46 11.32 -2.82
CA LEU A 40 0.37 10.50 -3.34
C LEU A 40 -0.45 9.82 -2.21
N LYS A 41 -0.02 9.92 -0.95
CA LYS A 41 -0.76 9.35 0.18
C LYS A 41 -2.04 10.14 0.43
N THR A 42 -3.16 9.44 0.55
CA THR A 42 -4.42 9.98 1.06
C THR A 42 -4.76 9.25 2.35
N ASP A 43 -5.28 9.96 3.35
CA ASP A 43 -5.72 9.33 4.60
C ASP A 43 -7.07 8.62 4.46
N VAL A 44 -7.86 9.03 3.46
CA VAL A 44 -9.12 8.38 3.12
C VAL A 44 -8.86 7.15 2.24
N ILE A 45 -9.21 5.96 2.73
CA ILE A 45 -9.18 4.72 1.94
C ILE A 45 -10.43 4.66 1.06
N LYS A 46 -10.26 4.90 -0.25
CA LYS A 46 -11.36 4.80 -1.21
C LYS A 46 -11.76 3.35 -1.46
N LYS A 47 -12.98 2.98 -1.07
CA LYS A 47 -13.58 1.67 -1.39
C LYS A 47 -13.94 1.64 -2.86
N ARG A 48 -13.58 0.56 -3.56
CA ARG A 48 -14.04 0.27 -4.92
C ARG A 48 -15.28 -0.60 -4.86
N ASN A 49 -16.24 -0.40 -5.77
CA ASN A 49 -17.35 -1.32 -5.93
C ASN A 49 -16.78 -2.63 -6.47
N ARG A 50 -16.76 -3.69 -5.65
CA ARG A 50 -16.26 -5.00 -6.09
C ARG A 50 -17.40 -5.68 -6.85
N GLY A 51 -17.11 -6.15 -8.06
CA GLY A 51 -18.03 -7.02 -8.79
C GLY A 51 -18.25 -8.33 -8.02
N PRO A 52 -19.26 -9.15 -8.41
CA PRO A 52 -19.52 -10.43 -7.78
C PRO A 52 -18.24 -11.29 -7.78
N ALA A 53 -17.99 -11.98 -6.67
CA ALA A 53 -16.89 -12.93 -6.58
C ALA A 53 -17.12 -14.02 -7.63
N SER A 54 -16.18 -14.17 -8.56
CA SER A 54 -16.13 -15.29 -9.51
C SER A 54 -15.56 -16.54 -8.86
#